data_AF-A0A1J3JIW4-F1
#
_entry.id   AF-A0A1J3JIW4-F1
#
_cell.length_a   1.000
_cell.length_b   1.000
_cell.length_c   1.000
_cell.angle_alpha   90.00
_cell.angle_beta   90.00
_cell.angle_gamma   90.00
#
_symmetry.space_group_name_H-M   'P 1'
#
loop_
_entity.id
_entity.type
_entity.pdbx_description
1 polymer ?
#
loop_
_entity_poly.entity_id
_entity_poly.type
_entity_poly.pdbx_seq_one_letter_code
_entity_poly.pdbx_strand_id
1 'polypeptide(L)'
;HGFSKESILGTLYRGALPKYRLLLDTASNGHFLGQDVDEELLLVENIATSDCNYSEDYDRADRGSSAQDEKHKKEIKMLNDKLDKLLTGQQKQVHFVCEDDVAQEEESEQVEEVNYITNQGGYQKG
;
A
#
# COMPACT_ATOMS: atom_id res chain seq x y z
N HIS A 1 55.83 -0.50 -24.65
CA HIS A 1 55.27 0.28 -23.53
C HIS A 1 53.75 0.22 -23.62
N GLY A 2 53.10 -0.36 -22.62
CA GLY A 2 51.64 -0.42 -22.51
C GLY A 2 51.16 0.34 -21.28
N PHE A 3 49.85 0.53 -21.18
CA PHE A 3 49.21 1.11 -19.99
C PHE A 3 49.46 0.22 -18.76
N SER A 4 49.65 0.82 -17.59
CA SER A 4 49.69 0.06 -16.33
C SER A 4 48.32 -0.51 -16.00
N LYS A 5 48.28 -1.61 -15.25
CA LYS A 5 47.03 -2.20 -14.75
C LYS A 5 46.19 -1.16 -14.00
N GLU A 6 46.82 -0.38 -13.12
CA GLU A 6 46.20 0.74 -12.39
C GLU A 6 45.54 1.75 -13.35
N SER A 7 46.23 2.13 -14.43
CA SER A 7 45.70 3.07 -15.41
C SER A 7 44.49 2.48 -16.16
N ILE A 8 44.51 1.18 -16.44
CA ILE A 8 43.41 0.48 -17.09
C ILE A 8 42.20 0.40 -16.14
N LEU A 9 42.42 0.02 -14.88
CA LEU A 9 41.38 -0.08 -13.85
C LEU A 9 40.77 1.29 -13.53
N GLY A 10 41.59 2.33 -13.43
CA GLY A 10 41.12 3.70 -13.27
C GLY A 10 40.28 4.20 -14.45
N THR A 11 40.64 3.80 -15.68
CA THR A 11 39.86 4.13 -16.88
C THR A 11 38.54 3.34 -16.92
N LEU A 12 38.60 2.05 -16.61
CA LEU A 12 37.43 1.17 -16.51
C LEU A 12 36.44 1.72 -15.49
N TYR A 13 36.89 2.01 -14.27
CA TYR A 13 36.03 2.50 -13.19
C TYR A 13 35.33 3.81 -13.57
N ARG A 14 36.05 4.78 -14.15
CA ARG A 14 35.47 6.06 -14.60
C ARG A 14 34.48 5.89 -15.76
N GLY A 15 34.73 4.93 -16.65
CA GLY A 15 33.87 4.62 -17.80
C GLY A 15 32.71 3.69 -17.48
N ALA A 16 32.74 2.99 -16.35
CA ALA A 16 31.73 2.00 -15.99
C ALA A 16 30.39 2.64 -15.63
N LEU A 17 29.31 1.95 -16.03
CA LEU A 17 27.95 2.36 -15.67
C LEU A 17 27.81 2.47 -14.15
N PRO A 18 26.99 3.41 -13.63
CA PRO A 18 26.80 3.59 -12.19
C PRO A 18 26.50 2.29 -11.43
N LYS A 19 25.73 1.38 -12.04
CA LYS A 19 25.41 0.06 -11.46
C LYS A 19 26.64 -0.81 -11.17
N TYR A 20 27.62 -0.82 -12.07
CA TYR A 20 28.84 -1.62 -11.90
C TYR A 20 29.83 -0.94 -10.96
N ARG A 21 29.90 0.40 -10.98
CA ARG A 21 30.65 1.15 -9.97
C ARG A 21 30.13 0.90 -8.57
N LEU A 22 28.80 0.91 -8.38
CA LEU A 22 28.20 0.61 -7.08
C LEU A 22 28.54 -0.81 -6.60
N LEU A 23 28.54 -1.80 -7.49
CA LEU A 23 28.94 -3.17 -7.15
C LEU A 23 30.42 -3.26 -6.75
N LEU A 24 31.30 -2.61 -7.52
CA LEU A 24 32.73 -2.53 -7.22
C LEU A 24 32.94 -1.86 -5.86
N ASP A 25 32.34 -0.68 -5.64
CA ASP A 25 32.42 0.04 -4.38
C ASP A 25 31.85 -0.76 -3.21
N THR A 26 30.73 -1.46 -3.39
CA THR A 26 30.13 -2.29 -2.33
C THR A 26 31.07 -3.44 -1.95
N ALA A 27 31.63 -4.11 -2.94
CA ALA A 27 32.50 -5.25 -2.70
C ALA A 27 33.91 -4.83 -2.23
N SER A 28 34.33 -3.59 -2.50
CA SER A 28 35.61 -2.99 -2.07
C SER A 28 35.50 -2.09 -0.82
N ASN A 29 34.35 -2.06 -0.13
CA ASN A 29 34.08 -1.11 0.98
C ASN A 29 34.32 0.38 0.62
N GLY A 30 34.03 0.76 -0.63
CA GLY A 30 34.16 2.12 -1.16
C GLY A 30 35.57 2.52 -1.56
N HIS A 31 36.54 1.62 -1.46
CA HIS A 31 37.95 1.91 -1.73
C HIS A 31 38.50 1.23 -2.99
N PHE A 32 37.68 1.06 -4.03
CA PHE A 32 38.07 0.25 -5.20
C PHE A 32 39.41 0.70 -5.80
N LEU A 33 39.62 1.98 -6.11
CA LEU A 33 40.85 2.48 -6.76
C LEU A 33 42.07 2.67 -5.84
N GLY A 34 41.97 2.26 -4.57
CA GLY A 34 43.08 2.35 -3.63
C GLY A 34 43.46 1.00 -3.02
N GLN A 35 42.85 -0.08 -3.51
CA GLN A 35 43.22 -1.44 -3.12
C GLN A 35 44.48 -1.89 -3.86
N ASP A 36 44.97 -3.07 -3.49
CA ASP A 36 45.99 -3.73 -4.28
C ASP A 36 45.44 -4.06 -5.68
N VAL A 37 46.28 -3.84 -6.70
CA VAL A 37 45.90 -3.99 -8.10
C VAL A 37 45.40 -5.41 -8.42
N ASP A 38 45.93 -6.44 -7.75
CA ASP A 38 45.49 -7.81 -7.99
C ASP A 38 44.14 -8.10 -7.29
N GLU A 39 43.85 -7.45 -6.16
CA GLU A 39 42.51 -7.47 -5.54
C GLU A 39 41.47 -6.78 -6.43
N GLU A 40 41.81 -5.61 -6.98
CA GLU A 40 40.95 -4.86 -7.92
C GLU A 40 40.60 -5.69 -9.16
N LEU A 41 41.60 -6.36 -9.75
CA LEU A 41 41.41 -7.23 -10.91
C LEU A 41 40.52 -8.42 -10.59
N LEU A 42 40.75 -9.07 -9.45
CA LEU A 42 39.95 -10.21 -9.02
C LEU A 42 38.48 -9.80 -8.82
N LEU A 43 38.23 -8.61 -8.25
CA LEU A 43 36.89 -8.10 -8.05
C LEU A 43 36.16 -7.85 -9.38
N VAL A 44 36.86 -7.26 -10.34
CA VAL A 44 36.34 -7.02 -11.70
C VAL A 44 36.02 -8.34 -12.38
N GLU A 45 36.91 -9.33 -12.30
CA GLU A 45 36.67 -10.66 -12.88
C GLU A 45 35.45 -11.34 -12.23
N ASN A 46 35.35 -11.31 -10.90
CA ASN A 46 34.21 -11.87 -10.18
C ASN A 46 32.89 -11.19 -10.56
N ILE A 47 32.86 -9.86 -10.71
CA ILE A 47 31.64 -9.14 -11.11
C ILE A 47 31.30 -9.39 -12.58
N ALA A 48 32.30 -9.55 -13.45
CA ALA A 48 32.09 -9.84 -14.86
C ALA A 48 31.61 -11.28 -15.12
N THR A 49 32.02 -12.23 -14.27
CA THR A 49 31.68 -13.65 -14.39
C THR A 49 30.46 -14.06 -13.59
N SER A 50 30.10 -13.31 -12.55
CA SER A 50 28.88 -13.57 -11.79
C SER A 50 27.64 -13.12 -12.57
N ASP A 51 26.56 -13.90 -12.49
CA ASP A 51 25.21 -13.50 -12.88
C ASP A 51 24.65 -12.50 -11.87
N CYS A 52 25.35 -11.37 -11.70
CA CYS A 52 25.07 -10.38 -10.69
C CYS A 52 23.68 -9.78 -10.95
N ASN A 53 22.67 -10.30 -10.25
CA ASN A 53 21.30 -9.82 -10.34
C ASN A 53 21.21 -8.44 -9.68
N TYR A 54 21.48 -7.40 -10.46
CA TYR A 54 21.19 -6.04 -10.06
C TYR A 54 19.69 -5.93 -9.85
N SER A 55 19.26 -5.87 -8.59
CA SER A 55 17.85 -5.62 -8.32
C SER A 55 17.48 -4.27 -8.94
N GLU A 56 16.52 -4.27 -9.86
CA GLU A 56 15.90 -3.07 -10.45
C GLU A 56 15.37 -2.10 -9.37
N ASP A 57 15.34 -2.53 -8.11
CA ASP A 57 14.96 -1.70 -6.97
C ASP A 57 15.86 -0.47 -6.77
N TYR A 58 17.10 -0.47 -7.28
CA TYR A 58 17.99 0.69 -7.20
C TYR A 58 17.74 1.76 -8.27
N ASP A 59 16.98 1.42 -9.33
CA ASP A 59 16.49 2.38 -10.33
C ASP A 59 15.10 2.95 -9.95
N ARG A 60 14.64 2.66 -8.72
CA ARG A 60 13.35 3.18 -8.21
C ARG A 60 13.35 4.68 -7.92
N ALA A 61 14.44 5.39 -8.18
CA ALA A 61 14.40 6.86 -8.18
C ALA A 61 13.35 7.42 -9.17
N ASP A 62 12.91 6.62 -10.16
CA ASP A 62 11.84 7.01 -11.09
C ASP A 62 10.44 6.48 -10.72
N ARG A 63 10.29 5.66 -9.66
CA ARG A 63 8.98 5.08 -9.30
C ARG A 63 8.04 5.99 -8.52
N GLY A 64 8.40 7.26 -8.39
CA GLY A 64 7.53 8.28 -7.85
C GLY A 64 7.74 9.60 -8.58
N SER A 65 7.41 9.64 -9.88
CA SER A 65 7.23 10.94 -10.54
C SER A 65 6.35 11.79 -9.61
N SER A 66 6.88 12.91 -9.12
CA SER A 66 6.18 13.83 -8.20
C SER A 66 4.75 14.15 -8.69
N ALA A 67 4.51 14.07 -9.99
CA ALA A 67 3.19 14.18 -10.60
C ALA A 67 2.21 13.04 -10.24
N GLN A 68 2.65 11.78 -10.16
CA GLN A 68 1.83 10.66 -9.70
C GLN A 68 1.53 10.77 -8.21
N ASP A 69 2.51 11.17 -7.40
CA ASP A 69 2.33 11.39 -5.98
C ASP A 69 1.31 12.51 -5.70
N GLU A 70 1.43 13.63 -6.41
CA GLU A 70 0.46 14.74 -6.35
C GLU A 70 -0.92 14.35 -6.90
N LYS A 71 -1.00 13.46 -7.90
CA LYS A 71 -2.27 12.92 -8.39
C LYS A 71 -2.96 12.07 -7.32
N HIS A 72 -2.25 11.12 -6.70
CA HIS A 72 -2.81 10.26 -5.66
C HIS A 72 -3.25 11.07 -4.44
N LYS A 73 -2.45 12.07 -4.03
CA LYS A 73 -2.79 13.00 -2.96
C LYS A 73 -4.07 13.78 -3.24
N LYS A 74 -4.27 14.27 -4.46
CA LYS A 74 -5.51 14.95 -4.88
C LYS A 74 -6.71 14.01 -4.87
N GLU A 75 -6.53 12.78 -5.33
CA GLU A 75 -7.58 11.76 -5.38
C GLU A 75 -8.03 11.35 -3.97
N ILE A 76 -7.08 11.11 -3.06
CA ILE A 76 -7.37 10.85 -1.63
C ILE A 76 -8.14 12.01 -1.01
N LYS A 77 -7.70 13.26 -1.25
CA LYS A 77 -8.41 14.45 -0.75
C LYS A 77 -9.86 14.51 -1.26
N MET A 78 -10.07 14.26 -2.56
CA MET A 78 -11.41 14.25 -3.16
C MET A 78 -12.30 13.15 -2.56
N LEU A 79 -11.75 11.97 -2.29
CA LEU A 79 -12.48 10.87 -1.67
C LEU A 79 -12.90 11.22 -0.24
N ASN A 80 -12.01 11.83 0.55
CA ASN A 80 -12.34 12.32 1.89
C ASN A 80 -13.45 13.38 1.85
N ASP A 81 -13.36 14.36 0.94
CA ASP A 81 -14.40 15.39 0.79
C ASP A 81 -15.78 14.78 0.43
N LYS A 82 -15.81 13.69 -0.35
CA LYS A 82 -17.06 12.96 -0.67
C LYS A 82 -17.59 12.19 0.53
N LEU A 83 -16.70 11.56 1.31
CA LEU A 83 -17.05 10.85 2.53
C LEU A 83 -17.65 11.81 3.57
N ASP A 84 -17.03 12.96 3.78
CA ASP A 84 -17.53 14.01 4.70
C ASP A 84 -18.89 14.53 4.27
N LYS A 85 -19.11 14.73 2.96
CA LYS A 85 -20.43 15.12 2.42
C LYS A 85 -21.50 14.05 2.63
N LEU A 86 -21.15 12.77 2.52
CA LEU A 86 -22.09 11.68 2.76
C LEU A 86 -22.46 11.58 4.24
N LEU A 87 -21.46 11.68 5.12
CA LEU A 87 -21.64 11.68 6.58
C LEU A 87 -22.49 12.87 7.04
N THR A 88 -22.25 14.07 6.50
CA THR A 88 -23.04 15.26 6.83
C THR A 88 -24.42 15.28 6.14
N GLY A 89 -24.55 14.63 4.99
CA GLY A 89 -25.81 14.49 4.25
C GLY A 89 -26.79 13.51 4.89
N GLN A 90 -26.30 12.45 5.54
CA GLN A 90 -27.15 11.47 6.24
C GLN A 90 -27.70 11.96 7.59
N GLN A 91 -27.22 13.09 8.13
CA GLN A 91 -27.67 13.60 9.43
C GLN A 91 -29.02 14.37 9.40
N LYS A 92 -29.67 14.57 8.25
CA LYS A 92 -30.83 15.48 8.15
C LYS A 92 -32.18 14.90 7.72
N GLN A 93 -32.38 13.58 7.70
CA GLN A 93 -33.74 13.05 7.51
C GLN A 93 -33.98 11.75 8.28
N VAL A 94 -34.09 11.86 9.61
CA VAL A 94 -34.95 10.94 10.38
C VAL A 94 -36.05 11.81 10.98
N HIS A 95 -37.09 12.05 10.19
CA HIS A 95 -38.33 12.64 10.71
C HIS A 95 -39.07 11.51 11.40
N PHE A 96 -38.98 11.44 12.73
CA PHE A 96 -39.78 10.51 13.52
C PHE A 96 -41.21 11.06 13.57
N VAL A 97 -42.08 10.52 12.72
CA VAL A 97 -43.52 10.76 12.80
C VAL A 97 -44.06 9.81 13.87
N CYS A 98 -44.25 10.33 15.08
CA CYS A 98 -45.20 9.74 16.03
C CYS A 98 -46.47 10.58 15.89
N GLU A 99 -47.50 10.01 15.25
CA GLU A 99 -48.84 10.60 15.19
C GLU A 99 -49.46 10.61 16.60
N ASP A 100 -49.78 11.81 17.06
CA ASP A 100 -50.91 12.26 17.87
C ASP A 100 -51.34 11.51 19.15
N ASP A 101 -51.11 12.20 20.28
CA ASP A 101 -52.01 12.48 21.41
C ASP A 101 -53.35 11.70 21.49
N VAL A 102 -53.54 10.86 22.53
CA VAL A 102 -54.76 10.86 23.38
C VAL A 102 -54.51 10.23 24.78
N ALA A 103 -54.73 11.03 25.82
CA ALA A 103 -55.22 10.70 27.18
C ALA A 103 -54.40 9.88 28.22
N GLN A 104 -54.67 10.31 29.46
CA GLN A 104 -54.18 9.94 30.78
C GLN A 104 -54.53 8.50 31.25
N GLU A 105 -53.97 8.19 32.43
CA GLU A 105 -54.29 7.11 33.40
C GLU A 105 -53.30 5.95 33.35
N GLU A 106 -52.30 5.96 34.24
CA GLU A 106 -52.31 5.42 35.62
C GLU A 106 -52.26 3.88 35.67
N GLU A 107 -51.29 3.42 36.46
CA GLU A 107 -51.23 2.15 37.18
C GLU A 107 -51.31 0.80 36.44
N SER A 108 -50.16 0.12 36.50
CA SER A 108 -49.96 -1.23 37.06
C SER A 108 -50.66 -2.47 36.46
N GLU A 109 -49.95 -3.58 36.70
CA GLU A 109 -50.40 -4.98 36.63
C GLU A 109 -50.24 -5.73 35.30
N GLN A 110 -49.27 -6.67 35.36
CA GLN A 110 -49.21 -7.86 34.53
C GLN A 110 -50.57 -8.56 34.55
N VAL A 111 -51.22 -8.66 33.40
CA VAL A 111 -52.14 -9.77 33.12
C VAL A 111 -51.99 -10.22 31.68
N GLU A 112 -51.60 -11.48 31.60
CA GLU A 112 -51.49 -12.35 30.44
C GLU A 112 -52.88 -12.58 29.82
N GLU A 113 -53.03 -12.37 28.52
CA GLU A 113 -54.22 -12.85 27.79
C GLU A 113 -53.80 -13.48 26.45
N VAL A 114 -53.53 -14.79 26.51
CA VAL A 114 -53.27 -15.66 25.36
C VAL A 114 -54.57 -15.90 24.59
N ASN A 115 -54.72 -15.31 23.40
CA ASN A 115 -55.86 -15.58 22.53
C ASN A 115 -55.58 -16.77 21.60
N TYR A 116 -56.25 -17.89 21.88
CA TYR A 116 -56.17 -19.14 21.13
C TYR A 116 -56.81 -18.98 19.74
N ILE A 117 -56.04 -19.30 18.69
CA ILE A 117 -56.51 -19.32 17.30
C ILE A 117 -57.63 -20.35 17.17
N THR A 118 -58.86 -19.88 17.01
CA THR A 118 -60.01 -20.71 16.66
C THR A 118 -59.90 -21.11 15.19
N ASN A 119 -59.47 -22.34 14.92
CA ASN A 119 -59.44 -22.91 13.58
C ASN A 119 -60.82 -23.53 13.29
N GLN A 120 -61.74 -22.73 12.74
CA GLN A 120 -63.00 -23.25 12.21
C GLN A 120 -62.77 -23.89 10.85
N GLY A 121 -62.99 -25.20 10.75
CA GLY A 121 -63.50 -25.80 9.52
C GLY A 121 -62.83 -27.10 9.08
N GLY A 122 -63.59 -28.19 9.18
CA GLY A 122 -63.55 -29.26 8.18
C GLY A 122 -63.21 -30.66 8.70
N TYR A 123 -64.20 -31.35 9.28
CA TYR A 123 -64.19 -32.81 9.39
C TYR A 123 -64.33 -33.45 8.00
N GLN A 124 -63.53 -34.46 7.66
CA GLN A 124 -64.00 -35.60 6.85
C GLN A 124 -63.38 -36.90 7.34
N LYS A 125 -64.28 -37.83 7.67
CA LYS A 125 -64.07 -39.23 8.05
C LYS A 125 -63.74 -40.06 6.81
N GLY A 126 -62.85 -41.04 6.97
CA GLY A 126 -62.58 -42.14 6.04
C GLY A 126 -61.65 -43.13 6.68
#